data_AF-A0A6G1Z0P4-F1
#
_entry.id   AF-A0A6G1Z0P4-F1
#
_cell.length_a   1.000
_cell.length_b   1.000
_cell.length_c   1.000
_cell.angle_alpha   90.00
_cell.angle_beta   90.00
_cell.angle_gamma   90.00
#
_symmetry.space_group_name_H-M   'P 1'
#
loop_
_entity.id
_entity.type
_entity.pdbx_description
1 polymer ?
#
loop_
_entity_poly.entity_id
_entity_poly.type
_entity_poly.pdbx_seq_one_letter_code
_entity_poly.pdbx_strand_id
1 'polypeptide(L)'
;MAPLGRRRFLKYAGVGATGIYGLSRTTRAADDDAAFDPTRHGFGFANWSSSDTFYPEHEHVEVDPTSVERRIQREWKGVFADLFGLSLSNTPDALLNVLARQLSVSVNQLAASNGHCYGMTFAAQRYFEVSSDLPAGVAVAADVSDPEIPLGSDEGPIGDLIDRYQATQLLSLYAWLGRRRMLRPQTIDYETEVAALVAVLDEFGTAGITLVNSETRSSHQVLVTGYRETPTGVELTLYDPNFPAQKYATTTRRLSIDLQKDTPVTGSAEYDAFVFNRWDRAIRAGVEVAKPTRSDARATFDHLLSRVFRVATDTDAVSLAVVDPAGTPVGRNTGAFMDREGSDVWATRYCYDAPTGTYRLALVGAVDTEYDLSVQVAGLETETLDTVVSKSLSSGEVHEYVVDVPENETPSIARVDESSSSVVSRLDPTSVAIGLAGGAALTYLAHSR
;
A
#
# COMPACT_ATOMS: atom_id res chain seq x y z
N MET A 1 20.36 13.95 -34.09
CA MET A 1 19.07 13.86 -33.39
C MET A 1 19.21 14.57 -32.06
N ALA A 2 18.37 15.56 -31.76
CA ALA A 2 18.43 16.27 -30.48
C ALA A 2 18.00 15.32 -29.34
N PRO A 3 18.72 15.29 -28.20
CA PRO A 3 18.30 14.49 -27.06
C PRO A 3 16.90 14.94 -26.61
N LEU A 4 15.96 13.99 -26.52
CA LEU A 4 14.65 14.26 -25.95
C LEU A 4 14.88 14.67 -24.49
N GLY A 5 14.50 15.90 -24.13
CA GLY A 5 14.63 16.34 -22.74
C GLY A 5 13.89 15.40 -21.79
N ARG A 6 14.45 15.15 -20.60
CA ARG A 6 13.98 14.20 -19.57
C ARG A 6 12.45 14.20 -19.31
N ARG A 7 11.79 15.35 -19.46
CA ARG A 7 10.32 15.51 -19.35
C ARG A 7 9.51 14.84 -20.49
N ARG A 8 10.08 14.70 -21.69
CA ARG A 8 9.43 14.05 -22.85
C ARG A 8 9.60 12.54 -22.82
N PHE A 9 10.68 12.00 -22.25
CA PHE A 9 10.93 10.55 -22.21
C PHE A 9 9.83 9.78 -21.45
N LEU A 10 9.46 10.26 -20.27
CA LEU A 10 8.37 9.66 -19.46
C LEU A 10 7.01 9.66 -20.18
N LYS A 11 6.80 10.59 -21.14
CA LYS A 11 5.58 10.66 -21.95
C LYS A 11 5.51 9.54 -23.01
N TYR A 12 6.65 9.05 -23.50
CA TYR A 12 6.71 8.07 -24.60
C TYR A 12 6.94 6.62 -24.13
N ALA A 13 7.52 6.41 -22.95
CA ALA A 13 7.70 5.07 -22.38
C ALA A 13 6.36 4.29 -22.20
N GLY A 14 5.21 4.99 -22.14
CA GLY A 14 3.89 4.37 -22.04
C GLY A 14 3.16 4.08 -23.37
N VAL A 15 3.68 4.50 -24.53
CA VAL A 15 2.93 4.47 -25.81
C VAL A 15 3.61 3.63 -26.90
N GLY A 16 4.87 3.23 -26.76
CA GLY A 16 5.63 2.63 -27.88
C GLY A 16 6.52 1.46 -27.52
N ALA A 17 5.97 0.36 -27.02
CA ALA A 17 6.69 -0.91 -26.87
C ALA A 17 6.19 -2.02 -27.81
N THR A 18 5.52 -1.67 -28.92
CA THR A 18 5.25 -2.63 -29.99
C THR A 18 6.46 -2.74 -30.91
N GLY A 19 7.35 -3.68 -30.58
CA GLY A 19 8.40 -4.14 -31.49
C GLY A 19 9.83 -3.95 -30.96
N ILE A 20 10.25 -4.81 -30.03
CA ILE A 20 11.68 -5.05 -29.78
C ILE A 20 11.97 -6.52 -30.12
N TYR A 21 11.97 -6.83 -31.42
CA TYR A 21 12.68 -8.00 -31.92
C TYR A 21 13.97 -7.52 -32.59
N GLY A 22 15.11 -7.84 -31.98
CA GLY A 22 16.40 -7.88 -32.70
C GLY A 22 17.29 -6.63 -32.66
N LEU A 23 17.45 -5.98 -31.51
CA LEU A 23 18.63 -5.14 -31.27
C LEU A 23 19.43 -5.74 -30.12
N SER A 24 20.57 -6.36 -30.44
CA SER A 24 21.59 -6.70 -29.45
C SER A 24 22.08 -5.40 -28.80
N ARG A 25 21.46 -5.02 -27.68
CA ARG A 25 21.91 -3.87 -26.89
C ARG A 25 23.14 -4.28 -26.10
N THR A 26 24.19 -3.52 -26.34
CA THR A 26 25.47 -3.62 -25.64
C THR A 26 25.23 -3.39 -24.14
N THR A 27 25.69 -4.31 -23.30
CA THR A 27 25.83 -4.11 -21.86
C THR A 27 26.56 -2.78 -21.64
N ARG A 28 25.85 -1.76 -21.13
CA ARG A 28 26.49 -0.50 -20.74
C ARG A 28 27.28 -0.77 -19.49
N ALA A 29 28.60 -0.95 -19.62
CA ALA A 29 29.50 -0.72 -18.51
C ALA A 29 29.40 0.78 -18.20
N ALA A 30 28.64 1.14 -17.16
CA ALA A 30 28.60 2.50 -16.66
C ALA A 30 29.99 2.85 -16.12
N ASP A 31 30.43 4.10 -16.28
CA ASP A 31 31.51 4.64 -15.45
C ASP A 31 31.16 4.34 -13.97
N ASP A 32 32.08 3.73 -13.22
CA ASP A 32 31.83 3.23 -11.85
C ASP A 32 31.33 4.33 -10.90
N ASP A 33 31.59 5.61 -11.16
CA ASP A 33 31.11 6.76 -10.36
C ASP A 33 29.66 7.18 -10.67
N ALA A 34 29.04 6.68 -11.75
CA ALA A 34 27.70 7.10 -12.19
C ALA A 34 26.58 6.10 -11.85
N ALA A 35 26.91 4.90 -11.37
CA ALA A 35 25.94 3.85 -11.04
C ALA A 35 25.61 3.81 -9.54
N PHE A 36 24.40 3.36 -9.20
CA PHE A 36 24.06 3.14 -7.80
C PHE A 36 24.84 1.93 -7.27
N ASP A 37 25.88 2.21 -6.48
CA ASP A 37 26.59 1.23 -5.64
C ASP A 37 25.92 1.09 -4.25
N PRO A 38 25.31 -0.07 -3.91
CA PRO A 38 24.73 -0.30 -2.60
C PRO A 38 25.70 -0.20 -1.42
N THR A 39 27.01 -0.39 -1.64
CA THR A 39 28.03 -0.27 -0.58
C THR A 39 28.33 1.17 -0.19
N ARG A 40 27.94 2.14 -1.03
CA ARG A 40 28.12 3.58 -0.81
C ARG A 40 26.79 4.31 -0.64
N HIS A 41 25.83 4.00 -1.50
CA HIS A 41 24.55 4.71 -1.60
C HIS A 41 23.40 4.04 -0.83
N GLY A 42 23.56 2.79 -0.42
CA GLY A 42 22.67 2.17 0.56
C GLY A 42 22.95 2.71 1.97
N PHE A 43 21.97 2.62 2.87
CA PHE A 43 22.17 3.00 4.27
C PHE A 43 23.07 2.03 5.03
N GLY A 44 23.84 2.54 6.00
CA GLY A 44 24.66 1.73 6.91
C GLY A 44 23.85 0.93 7.94
N PHE A 45 22.56 1.22 8.08
CA PHE A 45 21.60 0.47 8.90
C PHE A 45 20.60 -0.32 8.04
N ALA A 46 20.01 -1.35 8.63
CA ALA A 46 18.98 -2.17 8.00
C ALA A 46 17.59 -1.55 8.19
N ASN A 47 16.65 -1.96 7.34
CA ASN A 47 15.22 -1.71 7.55
C ASN A 47 14.81 -2.09 8.97
N TRP A 48 14.29 -1.12 9.69
CA TRP A 48 13.93 -1.23 11.09
C TRP A 48 12.42 -1.04 11.27
N SER A 49 11.94 -1.48 12.43
CA SER A 49 10.55 -1.34 12.87
C SER A 49 10.50 -0.87 14.31
N SER A 50 9.33 -0.45 14.78
CA SER A 50 9.06 -0.09 16.18
C SER A 50 9.45 -1.19 17.20
N SER A 51 9.52 -2.45 16.77
CA SER A 51 9.90 -3.58 17.63
C SER A 51 11.36 -4.03 17.49
N ASP A 52 12.16 -3.30 16.72
CA ASP A 52 13.57 -3.63 16.51
C ASP A 52 14.39 -3.42 17.80
N THR A 53 15.23 -4.39 18.14
CA THR A 53 16.12 -4.31 19.31
C THR A 53 17.42 -3.57 19.04
N PHE A 54 17.75 -3.35 17.76
CA PHE A 54 19.03 -2.78 17.33
C PHE A 54 19.02 -1.26 17.17
N TYR A 55 17.84 -0.68 16.90
CA TYR A 55 17.63 0.74 16.76
C TYR A 55 16.50 1.17 17.70
N PRO A 56 16.64 2.29 18.43
CA PRO A 56 15.54 2.80 19.22
C PRO A 56 14.34 3.07 18.30
N GLU A 57 13.14 2.76 18.79
CA GLU A 57 11.92 3.27 18.17
C GLU A 57 12.00 4.80 18.12
N HIS A 58 11.79 5.36 16.93
CA HIS A 58 11.78 6.81 16.73
C HIS A 58 10.34 7.33 16.75
N GLU A 59 10.18 8.58 17.15
CA GLU A 59 8.85 9.20 17.23
C GLU A 59 8.30 9.40 15.81
N HIS A 60 7.35 8.57 15.42
CA HIS A 60 6.63 8.73 14.17
C HIS A 60 5.75 9.98 14.24
N VAL A 61 5.89 10.87 13.26
CA VAL A 61 5.03 12.06 13.17
C VAL A 61 3.59 11.62 12.94
N GLU A 62 2.74 11.81 13.96
CA GLU A 62 1.30 11.57 13.84
C GLU A 62 0.73 12.42 12.70
N VAL A 63 -0.01 11.78 11.80
CA VAL A 63 -0.65 12.48 10.69
C VAL A 63 -2.08 12.81 11.07
N ASP A 64 -2.37 14.10 11.23
CA ASP A 64 -3.73 14.60 11.48
C ASP A 64 -4.71 14.07 10.41
N PRO A 65 -5.75 13.30 10.80
CA PRO A 65 -6.75 12.76 9.88
C PRO A 65 -7.41 13.85 9.01
N THR A 66 -7.61 15.05 9.56
CA THR A 66 -8.19 16.18 8.83
C THR A 66 -7.26 16.66 7.71
N SER A 67 -5.95 16.55 7.92
CA SER A 67 -4.94 16.87 6.91
C SER A 67 -4.91 15.81 5.80
N VAL A 68 -5.10 14.53 6.13
CA VAL A 68 -5.26 13.45 5.14
C VAL A 68 -6.51 13.66 4.30
N GLU A 69 -7.65 13.95 4.93
CA GLU A 69 -8.91 14.21 4.23
C GLU A 69 -8.78 15.39 3.26
N ARG A 70 -8.29 16.54 3.76
CA ARG A 70 -8.06 17.72 2.91
C ARG A 70 -7.11 17.43 1.76
N ARG A 71 -6.08 16.63 2.01
CA ARG A 71 -5.12 16.22 0.98
C ARG A 71 -5.79 15.39 -0.11
N ILE A 72 -6.53 14.35 0.25
CA ILE A 72 -7.25 13.50 -0.70
C ILE A 72 -8.28 14.33 -1.46
N GLN A 73 -9.11 15.11 -0.77
CA GLN A 73 -10.12 15.95 -1.40
C GLN A 73 -9.52 17.01 -2.34
N ARG A 74 -8.33 17.55 -2.07
CA ARG A 74 -7.72 18.56 -2.94
C ARG A 74 -6.89 17.95 -4.08
N GLU A 75 -6.02 17.00 -3.76
CA GLU A 75 -4.99 16.51 -4.68
C GLU A 75 -5.50 15.35 -5.53
N TRP A 76 -6.30 14.46 -4.97
CA TRP A 76 -6.82 13.34 -5.76
C TRP A 76 -7.85 13.85 -6.77
N LYS A 77 -8.67 14.87 -6.42
CA LYS A 77 -9.75 15.40 -7.28
C LYS A 77 -9.30 15.75 -8.71
N GLY A 78 -8.19 16.46 -8.86
CA GLY A 78 -7.64 16.80 -10.18
C GLY A 78 -7.02 15.60 -10.90
N VAL A 79 -6.27 14.77 -10.17
CA VAL A 79 -5.51 13.65 -10.74
C VAL A 79 -6.43 12.53 -11.25
N PHE A 80 -7.53 12.27 -10.55
CA PHE A 80 -8.54 11.29 -10.98
C PHE A 80 -9.24 11.69 -12.27
N ALA A 81 -9.61 12.97 -12.40
CA ALA A 81 -10.18 13.52 -13.63
C ALA A 81 -9.28 13.24 -14.83
N ASP A 82 -7.98 13.47 -14.64
CA ASP A 82 -6.98 13.23 -15.66
C ASP A 82 -6.74 11.73 -15.93
N LEU A 83 -6.82 10.86 -14.92
CA LEU A 83 -6.55 9.42 -15.05
C LEU A 83 -7.72 8.62 -15.63
N PHE A 84 -8.94 8.90 -15.17
CA PHE A 84 -10.11 8.06 -15.38
C PHE A 84 -11.12 8.70 -16.34
N GLY A 85 -10.89 9.95 -16.74
CA GLY A 85 -11.88 10.76 -17.47
C GLY A 85 -13.13 11.04 -16.63
N LEU A 86 -13.07 10.74 -15.33
CA LEU A 86 -14.11 10.98 -14.35
C LEU A 86 -13.66 12.17 -13.50
N SER A 87 -14.27 13.33 -13.71
CA SER A 87 -14.05 14.42 -12.78
C SER A 87 -14.50 13.98 -11.39
N LEU A 88 -13.61 13.97 -10.38
CA LEU A 88 -14.06 13.71 -9.00
C LEU A 88 -15.00 14.78 -8.48
N SER A 89 -15.23 15.88 -9.20
CA SER A 89 -16.41 16.72 -8.94
C SER A 89 -17.73 15.93 -9.01
N ASN A 90 -17.73 14.80 -9.70
CA ASN A 90 -18.86 13.89 -9.83
C ASN A 90 -18.72 12.64 -8.93
N THR A 91 -17.60 12.51 -8.21
CA THR A 91 -17.43 11.43 -7.25
C THR A 91 -18.07 11.84 -5.92
N PRO A 92 -18.89 10.97 -5.31
CA PRO A 92 -19.53 11.31 -4.05
C PRO A 92 -18.48 11.68 -2.98
N ASP A 93 -18.64 12.83 -2.32
CA ASP A 93 -17.73 13.24 -1.24
C ASP A 93 -17.67 12.16 -0.14
N ALA A 94 -18.76 11.43 0.07
CA ALA A 94 -18.80 10.26 0.95
C ALA A 94 -17.75 9.19 0.58
N LEU A 95 -17.53 8.89 -0.71
CA LEU A 95 -16.50 7.93 -1.13
C LEU A 95 -15.11 8.43 -0.77
N LEU A 96 -14.82 9.70 -1.04
CA LEU A 96 -13.53 10.31 -0.69
C LEU A 96 -13.33 10.34 0.82
N ASN A 97 -14.38 10.57 1.60
CA ASN A 97 -14.32 10.58 3.06
C ASN A 97 -14.07 9.18 3.63
N VAL A 98 -14.70 8.14 3.07
CA VAL A 98 -14.43 6.74 3.47
C VAL A 98 -12.99 6.36 3.17
N LEU A 99 -12.48 6.72 1.98
CA LEU A 99 -11.08 6.51 1.61
C LEU A 99 -10.14 7.28 2.54
N ALA A 100 -10.44 8.54 2.85
CA ALA A 100 -9.63 9.36 3.75
C ALA A 100 -9.55 8.80 5.16
N ARG A 101 -10.68 8.38 5.74
CA ARG A 101 -10.70 7.73 7.06
C ARG A 101 -9.88 6.44 7.04
N GLN A 102 -10.08 5.59 6.04
CA GLN A 102 -9.33 4.35 5.92
C GLN A 102 -7.81 4.56 5.74
N LEU A 103 -7.41 5.56 4.95
CA LEU A 103 -6.01 5.90 4.74
C LEU A 103 -5.37 6.56 5.95
N SER A 104 -6.09 7.42 6.68
CA SER A 104 -5.62 8.03 7.93
C SER A 104 -5.26 6.95 8.95
N VAL A 105 -6.17 5.99 9.16
CA VAL A 105 -5.91 4.82 10.02
C VAL A 105 -4.71 4.03 9.51
N SER A 106 -4.63 3.78 8.20
CA SER A 106 -3.52 2.99 7.65
C SER A 106 -2.16 3.67 7.78
N VAL A 107 -2.12 5.01 7.70
CA VAL A 107 -0.89 5.79 7.84
C VAL A 107 -0.47 5.81 9.32
N ASN A 108 -1.36 6.21 10.22
CA ASN A 108 -0.98 6.36 11.62
C ASN A 108 -0.77 5.02 12.33
N GLN A 109 -1.46 3.95 11.90
CA GLN A 109 -1.17 2.60 12.39
C GLN A 109 0.09 1.97 11.78
N LEU A 110 0.77 2.68 10.87
CA LEU A 110 1.91 2.13 10.13
C LEU A 110 1.51 0.81 9.44
N ALA A 111 0.27 0.74 8.94
CA ALA A 111 -0.33 -0.49 8.44
C ALA A 111 0.27 -0.98 7.11
N ALA A 112 1.07 -0.11 6.48
CA ALA A 112 1.82 -0.36 5.26
C ALA A 112 3.27 -0.80 5.52
N SER A 113 3.75 -0.82 6.78
CA SER A 113 5.13 -1.14 7.13
C SER A 113 5.24 -2.52 7.79
N ASN A 114 5.84 -3.46 7.06
CA ASN A 114 6.75 -4.41 7.68
C ASN A 114 8.15 -3.74 7.78
N GLY A 115 8.19 -2.60 8.49
CA GLY A 115 9.30 -1.64 8.46
C GLY A 115 9.20 -0.58 7.34
N HIS A 116 10.26 0.21 7.22
CA HIS A 116 10.39 1.39 6.37
C HIS A 116 10.97 1.12 4.97
N CYS A 117 10.81 -0.10 4.43
CA CYS A 117 11.45 -0.50 3.17
C CYS A 117 11.11 0.42 1.98
N TYR A 118 9.88 0.95 1.91
CA TYR A 118 9.51 1.94 0.89
C TYR A 118 10.24 3.26 1.11
N GLY A 119 10.18 3.80 2.33
CA GLY A 119 10.84 5.04 2.68
C GLY A 119 12.37 5.00 2.47
N MET A 120 13.03 3.94 2.93
CA MET A 120 14.46 3.74 2.78
C MET A 120 14.89 3.61 1.32
N THR A 121 14.13 2.86 0.51
CA THR A 121 14.41 2.70 -0.92
C THR A 121 14.49 4.06 -1.62
N PHE A 122 13.51 4.94 -1.37
CA PHE A 122 13.45 6.24 -2.04
C PHE A 122 14.32 7.31 -1.40
N ALA A 123 14.63 7.21 -0.10
CA ALA A 123 15.63 8.04 0.55
C ALA A 123 17.05 7.72 0.04
N ALA A 124 17.42 6.44 -0.06
CA ALA A 124 18.70 6.02 -0.63
C ALA A 124 18.83 6.45 -2.10
N GLN A 125 17.78 6.26 -2.90
CA GLN A 125 17.76 6.75 -4.29
C GLN A 125 17.92 8.28 -4.36
N ARG A 126 17.30 9.04 -3.45
CA ARG A 126 17.45 10.51 -3.40
C ARG A 126 18.91 10.90 -3.18
N TYR A 127 19.59 10.32 -2.19
CA TYR A 127 20.98 10.67 -1.88
C TYR A 127 21.97 10.24 -2.95
N PHE A 128 21.69 9.16 -3.67
CA PHE A 128 22.45 8.82 -4.87
C PHE A 128 22.32 9.89 -5.96
N GLU A 129 21.11 10.35 -6.24
CA GLU A 129 20.84 11.27 -7.35
C GLU A 129 21.18 12.73 -7.04
N VAL A 130 21.07 13.11 -5.77
CA VAL A 130 21.31 14.45 -5.25
C VAL A 130 22.14 14.30 -3.98
N SER A 131 23.43 14.01 -4.14
CA SER A 131 24.35 13.81 -3.01
C SER A 131 24.48 15.02 -2.09
N SER A 132 24.14 16.23 -2.57
CA SER A 132 24.06 17.44 -1.75
C SER A 132 22.95 17.42 -0.71
N ASP A 133 21.99 16.49 -0.81
CA ASP A 133 20.91 16.34 0.17
C ASP A 133 21.33 15.50 1.39
N LEU A 134 22.53 14.89 1.37
CA LEU A 134 23.07 14.20 2.54
C LEU A 134 23.30 15.17 3.71
N PRO A 135 23.17 14.71 4.96
CA PRO A 135 23.51 15.53 6.12
C PRO A 135 24.93 16.10 6.06
N ALA A 136 25.11 17.30 6.63
CA ALA A 136 26.41 17.92 6.74
C ALA A 136 27.41 16.97 7.45
N GLY A 137 28.55 16.72 6.81
CA GLY A 137 29.59 15.82 7.33
C GLY A 137 29.43 14.34 6.96
N VAL A 138 28.33 13.96 6.31
CA VAL A 138 28.12 12.62 5.75
C VAL A 138 28.54 12.62 4.28
N ALA A 139 29.55 11.82 3.94
CA ALA A 139 30.08 11.76 2.58
C ALA A 139 29.27 10.83 1.68
N VAL A 140 28.80 9.72 2.23
CA VAL A 140 27.97 8.73 1.53
C VAL A 140 26.87 8.20 2.45
N ALA A 141 25.74 7.76 1.89
CA ALA A 141 24.61 7.25 2.68
C ALA A 141 24.99 6.03 3.54
N ALA A 142 25.99 5.25 3.11
CA ALA A 142 26.50 4.10 3.86
C ALA A 142 27.15 4.47 5.21
N ASP A 143 27.58 5.72 5.37
CA ASP A 143 28.14 6.21 6.64
C ASP A 143 27.04 6.52 7.68
N VAL A 144 25.78 6.59 7.23
CA VAL A 144 24.63 6.76 8.13
C VAL A 144 24.35 5.43 8.80
N SER A 145 24.70 5.31 10.07
CA SER A 145 24.56 4.09 10.86
C SER A 145 23.27 4.04 11.71
N ASP A 146 22.51 5.13 11.78
CA ASP A 146 21.34 5.30 12.63
C ASP A 146 20.34 6.26 11.96
N PRO A 147 19.02 5.94 11.93
CA PRO A 147 18.00 6.83 11.36
C PRO A 147 17.88 8.18 12.09
N GLU A 148 18.28 8.27 13.36
CA GLU A 148 18.18 9.48 14.20
C GLU A 148 19.32 10.48 13.98
N ILE A 149 20.22 10.22 13.03
CA ILE A 149 21.26 11.19 12.65
C ILE A 149 20.57 12.44 12.08
N PRO A 150 20.77 13.63 12.69
CA PRO A 150 20.14 14.87 12.24
C PRO A 150 20.56 15.22 10.81
N LEU A 151 19.59 15.53 9.95
CA LEU A 151 19.84 16.29 8.73
C LEU A 151 20.20 17.71 9.20
N GLY A 152 21.46 18.13 9.13
CA GLY A 152 21.81 19.51 9.54
C GLY A 152 20.85 20.53 8.90
N SER A 153 20.47 21.57 9.67
CA SER A 153 19.31 22.49 9.46
C SER A 153 17.96 21.94 9.96
N ASP A 154 16.90 22.74 9.90
CA ASP A 154 15.60 22.52 10.58
C ASP A 154 14.77 21.31 10.03
N GLU A 155 15.37 20.38 9.27
CA GLU A 155 14.66 19.31 8.56
C GLU A 155 14.50 17.98 9.32
N GLY A 156 14.93 17.91 10.59
CA GLY A 156 14.77 16.71 11.42
C GLY A 156 15.77 15.59 11.11
N PRO A 157 15.67 14.41 11.76
CA PRO A 157 16.50 13.24 11.45
C PRO A 157 16.21 12.64 10.06
N ILE A 158 17.11 11.76 9.57
CA ILE A 158 16.88 11.01 8.33
C ILE A 158 15.62 10.13 8.44
N GLY A 159 15.30 9.65 9.64
CA GLY A 159 14.05 8.96 9.97
C GLY A 159 12.81 9.71 9.46
N ASP A 160 12.71 11.02 9.69
CA ASP A 160 11.57 11.84 9.25
C ASP A 160 11.39 11.85 7.72
N LEU A 161 12.50 11.87 6.98
CA LEU A 161 12.46 11.79 5.52
C LEU A 161 11.98 10.41 5.06
N ILE A 162 12.46 9.35 5.72
CA ILE A 162 12.07 7.98 5.45
C ILE A 162 10.57 7.80 5.74
N ASP A 163 10.07 8.29 6.87
CA ASP A 163 8.66 8.27 7.25
C ASP A 163 7.80 9.04 6.25
N ARG A 164 8.26 10.21 5.81
CA ARG A 164 7.57 11.00 4.80
C ARG A 164 7.39 10.20 3.51
N TYR A 165 8.45 9.56 3.01
CA TYR A 165 8.34 8.69 1.84
C TYR A 165 7.47 7.47 2.12
N GLN A 166 7.62 6.83 3.26
CA GLN A 166 6.79 5.70 3.68
C GLN A 166 5.31 6.08 3.66
N ALA A 167 4.91 7.23 4.19
CA ALA A 167 3.54 7.72 4.15
C ALA A 167 3.06 8.05 2.72
N THR A 168 3.95 8.53 1.84
CA THR A 168 3.57 8.83 0.44
C THR A 168 3.06 7.60 -0.32
N GLN A 169 3.46 6.39 0.07
CA GLN A 169 2.97 5.16 -0.57
C GLN A 169 1.44 4.98 -0.41
N LEU A 170 0.85 5.59 0.64
CA LEU A 170 -0.57 5.56 0.94
C LEU A 170 -1.27 6.85 0.49
N LEU A 171 -0.61 8.00 0.67
CA LEU A 171 -1.23 9.32 0.46
C LEU A 171 -1.13 9.84 -0.98
N SER A 172 -0.14 9.38 -1.75
CA SER A 172 -0.05 9.68 -3.18
C SER A 172 -1.00 8.77 -3.96
N LEU A 173 -1.94 9.35 -4.70
CA LEU A 173 -2.86 8.58 -5.53
C LEU A 173 -2.13 7.64 -6.50
N TYR A 174 -1.02 8.10 -7.10
CA TYR A 174 -0.26 7.27 -8.03
C TYR A 174 0.42 6.09 -7.34
N ALA A 175 0.96 6.29 -6.14
CA ALA A 175 1.56 5.20 -5.36
C ALA A 175 0.49 4.23 -4.87
N TRP A 176 -0.62 4.77 -4.38
CA TRP A 176 -1.76 3.99 -3.92
C TRP A 176 -2.36 3.12 -5.05
N LEU A 177 -2.55 3.68 -6.25
CA LEU A 177 -2.99 2.94 -7.42
C LEU A 177 -1.97 1.88 -7.84
N GLY A 178 -0.68 2.23 -7.89
CA GLY A 178 0.40 1.29 -8.17
C GLY A 178 0.34 0.08 -7.24
N ARG A 179 0.17 0.33 -5.93
CA ARG A 179 0.05 -0.70 -4.90
C ARG A 179 -1.18 -1.59 -5.12
N ARG A 180 -2.32 -1.03 -5.50
CA ARG A 180 -3.56 -1.80 -5.62
C ARG A 180 -3.59 -2.76 -6.81
N ARG A 181 -2.71 -2.60 -7.80
CA ARG A 181 -2.48 -3.62 -8.85
C ARG A 181 -2.05 -4.96 -8.26
N MET A 182 -1.38 -4.94 -7.10
CA MET A 182 -0.93 -6.14 -6.39
C MET A 182 -2.09 -6.96 -5.79
N LEU A 183 -3.31 -6.42 -5.73
CA LEU A 183 -4.48 -7.19 -5.29
C LEU A 183 -4.94 -8.21 -6.34
N ARG A 184 -4.54 -8.04 -7.60
CA ARG A 184 -4.87 -8.93 -8.73
C ARG A 184 -3.61 -9.18 -9.57
N PRO A 185 -2.57 -9.83 -9.01
CA PRO A 185 -1.28 -9.99 -9.70
C PRO A 185 -1.39 -10.74 -11.03
N GLN A 186 -2.39 -11.63 -11.18
CA GLN A 186 -2.71 -12.35 -12.41
C GLN A 186 -3.18 -11.45 -13.57
N THR A 187 -3.52 -10.18 -13.30
CA THR A 187 -3.93 -9.21 -14.31
C THR A 187 -2.79 -8.29 -14.75
N ILE A 188 -1.60 -8.46 -14.19
CA ILE A 188 -0.42 -7.66 -14.53
C ILE A 188 0.16 -8.17 -15.85
N ASP A 189 0.29 -7.26 -16.83
CA ASP A 189 1.07 -7.49 -18.04
C ASP A 189 2.57 -7.33 -17.72
N TYR A 190 3.21 -8.42 -17.32
CA TYR A 190 4.61 -8.43 -16.92
C TYR A 190 5.57 -8.09 -18.06
N GLU A 191 5.21 -8.36 -19.32
CA GLU A 191 6.04 -7.98 -20.46
C GLU A 191 6.12 -6.45 -20.58
N THR A 192 4.97 -5.78 -20.49
CA THR A 192 4.91 -4.31 -20.45
C THR A 192 5.61 -3.74 -19.21
N GLU A 193 5.46 -4.37 -18.03
CA GLU A 193 6.15 -3.93 -16.80
C GLU A 193 7.67 -4.00 -16.93
N VAL A 194 8.21 -5.11 -17.43
CA VAL A 194 9.66 -5.29 -17.64
C VAL A 194 10.18 -4.28 -18.66
N ALA A 195 9.48 -4.09 -19.77
CA ALA A 195 9.88 -3.12 -20.79
C ALA A 195 9.94 -1.69 -20.22
N ALA A 196 8.94 -1.30 -19.42
CA ALA A 196 8.91 0.01 -18.78
C ALA A 196 10.00 0.17 -17.71
N LEU A 197 10.23 -0.87 -16.90
CA LEU A 197 11.29 -0.92 -15.89
C LEU A 197 12.67 -0.75 -16.54
N VAL A 198 12.97 -1.54 -17.57
CA VAL A 198 14.23 -1.48 -18.33
C VAL A 198 14.44 -0.10 -18.93
N ALA A 199 13.41 0.50 -19.53
CA ALA A 199 13.51 1.86 -20.07
C ALA A 199 13.86 2.90 -19.00
N VAL A 200 13.34 2.77 -17.78
CA VAL A 200 13.68 3.66 -16.66
C VAL A 200 15.10 3.40 -16.13
N LEU A 201 15.53 2.14 -16.07
CA LEU A 201 16.91 1.80 -15.71
C LEU A 201 17.92 2.34 -16.75
N ASP A 202 17.62 2.24 -18.04
CA ASP A 202 18.48 2.75 -19.11
C ASP A 202 18.66 4.27 -19.05
N GLU A 203 17.62 5.01 -18.64
CA GLU A 203 17.63 6.47 -18.56
C GLU A 203 18.21 7.00 -17.24
N PHE A 204 17.91 6.33 -16.12
CA PHE A 204 18.14 6.86 -14.77
C PHE A 204 19.08 6.02 -13.90
N GLY A 205 19.43 4.80 -14.33
CA GLY A 205 20.30 3.88 -13.59
C GLY A 205 19.63 3.19 -12.40
N THR A 206 18.46 3.66 -11.94
CA THR A 206 17.74 3.07 -10.81
C THR A 206 16.22 3.13 -10.98
N ALA A 207 15.52 2.13 -10.44
CA ALA A 207 14.07 2.06 -10.45
C ALA A 207 13.54 1.29 -9.23
N GLY A 208 12.55 1.84 -8.52
CA GLY A 208 11.88 1.12 -7.43
C GLY A 208 10.90 0.08 -7.97
N ILE A 209 10.86 -1.10 -7.37
CA ILE A 209 9.82 -2.12 -7.62
C ILE A 209 9.27 -2.62 -6.28
N THR A 210 8.00 -3.05 -6.29
CA THR A 210 7.40 -3.76 -5.17
C THR A 210 7.36 -5.25 -5.50
N LEU A 211 7.97 -6.08 -4.66
CA LEU A 211 7.87 -7.54 -4.70
C LEU A 211 6.63 -7.98 -3.90
N VAL A 212 5.96 -9.03 -4.36
CA VAL A 212 4.67 -9.47 -3.80
C VAL A 212 4.64 -10.99 -3.64
N ASN A 213 4.08 -11.43 -2.53
CA ASN A 213 3.62 -12.80 -2.35
C ASN A 213 2.13 -12.84 -2.67
N SER A 214 1.74 -13.45 -3.79
CA SER A 214 0.36 -13.42 -4.27
C SER A 214 -0.64 -14.10 -3.32
N GLU A 215 -0.19 -15.09 -2.54
CA GLU A 215 -1.00 -15.84 -1.58
C GLU A 215 -1.25 -15.03 -0.29
N THR A 216 -0.19 -14.59 0.37
CA THR A 216 -0.25 -13.88 1.66
C THR A 216 -0.49 -12.38 1.52
N ARG A 217 -0.34 -11.84 0.31
CA ARG A 217 -0.35 -10.41 -0.01
C ARG A 217 0.72 -9.59 0.72
N SER A 218 1.74 -10.26 1.26
CA SER A 218 2.94 -9.58 1.77
C SER A 218 3.65 -8.87 0.63
N SER A 219 4.22 -7.71 0.91
CA SER A 219 4.89 -6.88 -0.09
C SER A 219 6.18 -6.28 0.46
N HIS A 220 7.21 -6.17 -0.38
CA HIS A 220 8.50 -5.59 -0.02
C HIS A 220 9.01 -4.64 -1.11
N GLN A 221 9.46 -3.43 -0.74
CA GLN A 221 10.01 -2.47 -1.68
C GLN A 221 11.53 -2.64 -1.79
N VAL A 222 12.03 -2.73 -3.04
CA VAL A 222 13.46 -2.78 -3.35
C VAL A 222 13.81 -1.79 -4.46
N LEU A 223 15.09 -1.42 -4.55
CA LEU A 223 15.62 -0.60 -5.65
C LEU A 223 16.35 -1.49 -6.64
N VAL A 224 15.91 -1.50 -7.90
CA VAL A 224 16.66 -2.11 -9.00
C VAL A 224 17.76 -1.16 -9.42
N THR A 225 18.99 -1.66 -9.47
CA THR A 225 20.21 -0.88 -9.78
C THR A 225 20.86 -1.32 -11.10
N GLY A 226 20.39 -2.41 -11.69
CA GLY A 226 20.86 -2.91 -12.97
C GLY A 226 20.07 -4.14 -13.42
N TYR A 227 20.26 -4.55 -14.67
CA TYR A 227 19.62 -5.73 -15.21
C TYR A 227 20.50 -6.43 -16.26
N ARG A 228 20.21 -7.70 -16.50
CA ARG A 228 20.77 -8.51 -17.57
C ARG A 228 19.63 -9.26 -18.25
N GLU A 229 19.53 -9.14 -19.57
CA GLU A 229 18.57 -9.91 -20.35
C GLU A 229 18.88 -11.43 -20.27
N THR A 230 17.82 -12.22 -20.21
CA THR A 230 17.88 -13.69 -20.30
C THR A 230 17.01 -14.15 -21.47
N PRO A 231 17.11 -15.41 -21.92
CA PRO A 231 16.27 -15.92 -22.99
C PRO A 231 14.76 -15.84 -22.70
N THR A 232 14.36 -15.76 -21.43
CA THR A 232 12.95 -15.81 -21.00
C THR A 232 12.49 -14.56 -20.24
N GLY A 233 13.37 -13.56 -20.06
CA GLY A 233 13.05 -12.32 -19.35
C GLY A 233 14.29 -11.54 -18.91
N VAL A 234 14.39 -11.18 -17.63
CA VAL A 234 15.50 -10.36 -17.10
C VAL A 234 15.96 -10.85 -15.72
N GLU A 235 17.27 -10.77 -15.47
CA GLU A 235 17.87 -10.89 -14.13
C GLU A 235 18.16 -9.47 -13.63
N LEU A 236 17.55 -9.08 -12.51
CA LEU A 236 17.66 -7.77 -11.89
C LEU A 236 18.74 -7.81 -10.78
N THR A 237 19.52 -6.74 -10.68
CA THR A 237 20.41 -6.49 -9.52
C THR A 237 19.72 -5.50 -8.59
N LEU A 238 19.73 -5.79 -7.29
CA LEU A 238 18.91 -5.10 -6.31
C LEU A 238 19.73 -4.48 -5.17
N TYR A 239 19.30 -3.31 -4.70
CA TYR A 239 19.45 -2.86 -3.32
C TYR A 239 18.16 -3.18 -2.56
N ASP A 240 18.30 -4.08 -1.59
CA ASP A 240 17.27 -4.46 -0.62
C ASP A 240 17.56 -3.77 0.72
N PRO A 241 16.66 -2.88 1.20
CA PRO A 241 16.86 -2.10 2.41
C PRO A 241 16.88 -2.96 3.68
N ASN A 242 16.47 -4.23 3.66
CA ASN A 242 16.62 -5.15 4.81
C ASN A 242 18.09 -5.49 5.11
N PHE A 243 19.04 -5.05 4.29
CA PHE A 243 20.46 -5.28 4.49
C PHE A 243 21.23 -3.97 4.52
N PRO A 244 22.11 -3.77 5.53
CA PRO A 244 22.96 -2.60 5.59
C PRO A 244 24.00 -2.63 4.46
N ALA A 245 24.48 -1.45 4.05
CA ALA A 245 25.41 -1.25 2.95
C ALA A 245 26.64 -2.17 3.01
N GLN A 246 27.20 -2.38 4.21
CA GLN A 246 28.36 -3.25 4.43
C GLN A 246 28.15 -4.67 3.90
N LYS A 247 26.92 -5.21 3.94
CA LYS A 247 26.63 -6.56 3.46
C LYS A 247 26.86 -6.70 1.94
N TYR A 248 26.72 -5.60 1.20
CA TYR A 248 26.89 -5.60 -0.25
C TYR A 248 28.36 -5.67 -0.69
N ALA A 249 29.32 -5.46 0.23
CA ALA A 249 30.74 -5.61 -0.07
C ALA A 249 31.12 -7.07 -0.42
N THR A 250 30.32 -8.04 0.03
CA THR A 250 30.56 -9.47 -0.20
C THR A 250 29.40 -10.18 -0.89
N THR A 251 28.27 -9.51 -1.05
CA THR A 251 27.03 -10.12 -1.56
C THR A 251 26.34 -9.22 -2.57
N THR A 252 26.11 -9.70 -3.79
CA THR A 252 25.20 -9.04 -4.73
C THR A 252 23.83 -9.70 -4.67
N ARG A 253 22.77 -8.91 -4.47
CA ARG A 253 21.40 -9.40 -4.51
C ARG A 253 20.88 -9.39 -5.94
N ARG A 254 20.30 -10.51 -6.36
CA ARG A 254 19.70 -10.67 -7.69
C ARG A 254 18.35 -11.35 -7.60
N LEU A 255 17.48 -11.05 -8.54
CA LEU A 255 16.16 -11.62 -8.69
C LEU A 255 15.84 -11.74 -10.18
N SER A 256 15.25 -12.85 -10.60
CA SER A 256 14.97 -13.11 -12.01
C SER A 256 13.48 -13.01 -12.30
N ILE A 257 13.13 -12.28 -13.36
CA ILE A 257 11.78 -12.20 -13.92
C ILE A 257 11.74 -13.09 -15.15
N ASP A 258 10.96 -14.17 -15.07
CA ASP A 258 10.78 -15.17 -16.11
C ASP A 258 9.37 -15.03 -16.70
N LEU A 259 9.27 -14.38 -17.87
CA LEU A 259 8.00 -14.03 -18.50
C LEU A 259 7.26 -15.24 -19.09
N GLN A 260 7.87 -16.42 -19.07
CA GLN A 260 7.24 -17.67 -19.51
C GLN A 260 6.49 -18.40 -18.39
N LYS A 261 6.49 -17.86 -17.17
CA LYS A 261 5.86 -18.45 -15.99
C LYS A 261 4.65 -17.64 -15.54
N ASP A 262 3.67 -18.35 -14.98
CA ASP A 262 2.50 -17.74 -14.34
C ASP A 262 2.90 -16.94 -13.08
N THR A 263 3.95 -17.38 -12.39
CA THR A 263 4.63 -16.67 -11.29
C THR A 263 6.01 -16.21 -11.76
N PRO A 264 6.12 -14.97 -12.28
CA PRO A 264 7.31 -14.57 -13.02
C PRO A 264 8.53 -14.31 -12.12
N VAL A 265 8.33 -14.04 -10.83
CA VAL A 265 9.47 -13.81 -9.92
C VAL A 265 10.11 -15.13 -9.52
N THR A 266 11.41 -15.24 -9.75
CA THR A 266 12.23 -16.42 -9.43
C THR A 266 13.51 -16.01 -8.70
N GLY A 267 14.07 -16.91 -7.90
CA GLY A 267 15.21 -16.60 -7.03
C GLY A 267 14.84 -15.95 -5.68
N SER A 268 13.55 -15.80 -5.41
CA SER A 268 12.99 -15.51 -4.08
C SER A 268 12.13 -16.69 -3.63
N ALA A 269 12.25 -17.10 -2.37
CA ALA A 269 11.33 -18.04 -1.75
C ALA A 269 10.07 -17.34 -1.19
N GLU A 270 10.12 -16.01 -1.05
CA GLU A 270 9.09 -15.22 -0.38
C GLU A 270 8.12 -14.56 -1.37
N TYR A 271 8.56 -14.28 -2.59
CA TYR A 271 7.81 -13.46 -3.55
C TYR A 271 7.69 -14.17 -4.90
N ASP A 272 6.51 -14.08 -5.52
CA ASP A 272 6.14 -14.74 -6.76
C ASP A 272 5.69 -13.77 -7.86
N ALA A 273 5.44 -12.50 -7.51
CA ALA A 273 5.01 -11.42 -8.39
C ALA A 273 5.76 -10.11 -8.08
N PHE A 274 5.72 -9.16 -9.03
CA PHE A 274 6.26 -7.81 -8.82
C PHE A 274 5.39 -6.74 -9.51
N VAL A 275 5.51 -5.50 -9.06
CA VAL A 275 4.93 -4.33 -9.71
C VAL A 275 6.00 -3.26 -9.89
N PHE A 276 6.09 -2.69 -11.09
CA PHE A 276 6.84 -1.49 -11.35
C PHE A 276 5.89 -0.28 -11.38
N ASN A 277 6.08 0.64 -10.44
CA ASN A 277 5.34 1.90 -10.43
C ASN A 277 6.18 3.04 -11.02
N ARG A 278 5.95 3.32 -12.31
CA ARG A 278 6.63 4.41 -13.03
C ARG A 278 6.50 5.80 -12.39
N TRP A 279 5.54 6.00 -11.50
CA TRP A 279 5.30 7.29 -10.85
C TRP A 279 6.11 7.49 -9.57
N ASP A 280 6.66 6.43 -8.98
CA ASP A 280 7.41 6.52 -7.72
C ASP A 280 8.54 7.55 -7.81
N ARG A 281 9.23 7.61 -8.95
CA ARG A 281 10.27 8.61 -9.20
C ARG A 281 9.76 10.05 -9.21
N ALA A 282 8.59 10.30 -9.79
CA ALA A 282 7.99 11.63 -9.84
C ALA A 282 7.44 12.06 -8.48
N ILE A 283 6.83 11.12 -7.76
CA ILE A 283 6.40 11.28 -6.36
C ILE A 283 7.59 11.68 -5.49
N ARG A 284 8.70 10.93 -5.59
CA ARG A 284 9.95 11.23 -4.88
C ARG A 284 10.48 12.63 -5.21
N ALA A 285 10.56 12.98 -6.48
CA ALA A 285 11.12 14.25 -6.92
C ALA A 285 10.23 15.46 -6.56
N GLY A 286 9.03 15.24 -6.01
CA GLY A 286 8.05 16.31 -5.76
C GLY A 286 7.63 17.02 -7.05
N VAL A 287 7.78 16.36 -8.20
CA VAL A 287 7.49 16.94 -9.52
C VAL A 287 6.08 16.59 -9.93
N GLU A 288 5.38 17.57 -10.52
CA GLU A 288 4.08 17.34 -11.15
C GLU A 288 4.20 16.23 -12.20
N VAL A 289 3.46 15.15 -11.95
CA VAL A 289 3.49 13.95 -12.77
C VAL A 289 2.81 14.28 -14.09
N ALA A 290 3.57 14.37 -15.18
CA ALA A 290 3.01 14.67 -16.49
C ALA A 290 1.85 13.73 -16.79
N LYS A 291 0.70 14.33 -17.14
CA LYS A 291 -0.61 13.69 -17.22
C LYS A 291 -0.57 12.29 -17.81
N PRO A 292 -1.22 11.30 -17.19
CA PRO A 292 -1.32 9.97 -17.73
C PRO A 292 -2.12 10.02 -19.03
N THR A 293 -1.48 9.72 -20.16
CA THR A 293 -2.20 9.38 -21.39
C THR A 293 -2.24 7.86 -21.52
N ARG A 294 -3.33 7.24 -21.05
CA ARG A 294 -3.80 5.93 -21.53
C ARG A 294 -5.29 5.75 -21.19
N SER A 295 -6.07 5.36 -22.19
CA SER A 295 -7.51 5.05 -22.10
C SER A 295 -7.85 3.84 -21.23
N ASP A 296 -6.86 3.00 -20.90
CA ASP A 296 -7.11 1.67 -20.32
C ASP A 296 -6.94 1.64 -18.80
N ALA A 297 -6.38 2.69 -18.19
CA ALA A 297 -6.26 2.81 -16.73
C ALA A 297 -7.63 2.73 -16.04
N ARG A 298 -8.68 3.18 -16.73
CA ARG A 298 -10.07 3.09 -16.31
C ARG A 298 -10.51 1.65 -16.04
N ALA A 299 -10.35 0.74 -17.00
CA ALA A 299 -10.72 -0.66 -16.81
C ALA A 299 -9.90 -1.32 -15.67
N THR A 300 -8.64 -0.90 -15.51
CA THR A 300 -7.76 -1.45 -14.48
C THR A 300 -8.14 -1.05 -13.05
N PHE A 301 -8.76 0.11 -12.83
CA PHE A 301 -8.99 0.62 -11.46
C PHE A 301 -10.43 1.07 -11.15
N ASP A 302 -11.34 1.16 -12.12
CA ASP A 302 -12.75 1.54 -11.87
C ASP A 302 -13.39 0.63 -10.82
N HIS A 303 -13.03 -0.66 -10.84
CA HIS A 303 -13.52 -1.63 -9.86
C HIS A 303 -13.13 -1.28 -8.42
N LEU A 304 -11.97 -0.67 -8.16
CA LEU A 304 -11.54 -0.33 -6.79
C LEU A 304 -12.42 0.72 -6.12
N LEU A 305 -13.16 1.48 -6.93
CA LEU A 305 -14.00 2.60 -6.50
C LEU A 305 -15.47 2.35 -6.80
N SER A 306 -15.78 1.19 -7.38
CA SER A 306 -17.15 0.76 -7.63
C SER A 306 -17.93 0.87 -6.32
N ARG A 307 -17.41 0.23 -5.27
CA ARG A 307 -17.90 0.23 -3.88
C ARG A 307 -16.76 0.00 -2.89
N VAL A 308 -16.73 0.82 -1.85
CA VAL A 308 -15.83 0.72 -0.70
C VAL A 308 -16.67 0.51 0.53
N PHE A 309 -16.33 -0.54 1.28
CA PHE A 309 -16.95 -0.93 2.53
C PHE A 309 -15.94 -0.76 3.66
N ARG A 310 -16.33 -0.12 4.76
CA ARG A 310 -15.51 0.03 5.97
C ARG A 310 -16.37 -0.15 7.21
N VAL A 311 -15.82 -0.87 8.18
CA VAL A 311 -16.35 -1.00 9.54
C VAL A 311 -15.24 -0.70 10.53
N ALA A 312 -15.55 0.02 11.61
CA ALA A 312 -14.59 0.26 12.67
C ALA A 312 -15.22 0.36 14.07
N THR A 313 -14.43 0.06 15.09
CA THR A 313 -14.72 0.32 16.51
C THR A 313 -13.68 1.27 17.11
N ASP A 314 -14.12 2.08 18.05
CA ASP A 314 -13.38 3.12 18.76
C ASP A 314 -12.68 2.64 20.05
N THR A 315 -12.86 1.37 20.41
CA THR A 315 -12.33 0.78 21.65
C THR A 315 -11.63 -0.56 21.40
N ASP A 316 -10.54 -0.81 22.14
CA ASP A 316 -9.78 -2.07 22.16
C ASP A 316 -10.49 -3.17 22.96
N ALA A 317 -11.41 -2.77 23.83
CA ALA A 317 -12.26 -3.67 24.61
C ALA A 317 -13.27 -4.45 23.76
N VAL A 318 -13.32 -4.22 22.44
CA VAL A 318 -14.21 -4.92 21.50
C VAL A 318 -13.42 -5.60 20.38
N SER A 319 -13.65 -6.91 20.24
CA SER A 319 -13.18 -7.69 19.10
C SER A 319 -14.20 -7.65 17.96
N LEU A 320 -13.78 -7.25 16.76
CA LEU A 320 -14.63 -7.15 15.56
C LEU A 320 -14.28 -8.25 14.54
N ALA A 321 -15.28 -9.00 14.09
CA ALA A 321 -15.22 -9.89 12.93
C ALA A 321 -16.25 -9.48 11.88
N VAL A 322 -15.88 -9.56 10.60
CA VAL A 322 -16.75 -9.22 9.47
C VAL A 322 -16.56 -10.27 8.39
N VAL A 323 -17.65 -10.79 7.82
CA VAL A 323 -17.63 -11.60 6.60
C VAL A 323 -18.42 -10.94 5.49
N ASP A 324 -17.96 -11.17 4.27
CA ASP A 324 -18.62 -10.74 3.05
C ASP A 324 -19.81 -11.65 2.69
N PRO A 325 -20.58 -11.32 1.63
CA PRO A 325 -21.72 -12.12 1.19
C PRO A 325 -21.40 -13.56 0.77
N ALA A 326 -20.14 -13.86 0.44
CA ALA A 326 -19.68 -15.21 0.13
C ALA A 326 -19.20 -15.97 1.38
N GLY A 327 -19.26 -15.35 2.56
CA GLY A 327 -18.76 -15.89 3.82
C GLY A 327 -17.24 -15.76 3.99
N THR A 328 -16.57 -15.00 3.13
CA THR A 328 -15.14 -14.76 3.22
C THR A 328 -14.87 -13.69 4.29
N PRO A 329 -13.93 -13.90 5.22
CA PRO A 329 -13.55 -12.86 6.17
C PRO A 329 -13.09 -11.58 5.45
N VAL A 330 -13.74 -10.46 5.78
CA VAL A 330 -13.26 -9.15 5.36
C VAL A 330 -12.04 -8.83 6.22
N GLY A 331 -10.91 -8.63 5.57
CA GLY A 331 -9.65 -8.38 6.24
C GLY A 331 -9.48 -6.94 6.74
N ARG A 332 -8.30 -6.72 7.32
CA ARG A 332 -7.66 -5.41 7.50
C ARG A 332 -6.31 -5.45 6.79
N ASN A 333 -5.67 -4.28 6.63
CA ASN A 333 -4.22 -4.33 6.42
C ASN A 333 -3.58 -5.02 7.63
N THR A 334 -2.63 -5.90 7.38
CA THR A 334 -1.84 -6.59 8.40
C THR A 334 -0.37 -6.31 8.13
N GLY A 335 0.32 -5.80 9.14
CA GLY A 335 1.78 -5.71 9.20
C GLY A 335 2.21 -6.35 10.51
N ALA A 336 3.32 -7.07 10.49
CA ALA A 336 3.94 -7.66 11.67
C ALA A 336 4.30 -6.60 12.73
N PHE A 337 4.50 -5.35 12.30
CA PHE A 337 4.91 -4.22 13.13
C PHE A 337 3.91 -3.06 13.10
N MET A 338 2.64 -3.36 12.84
CA MET A 338 1.58 -2.35 12.88
C MET A 338 1.38 -1.87 14.32
N ASP A 339 1.52 -0.57 14.56
CA ASP A 339 1.10 0.04 15.82
C ASP A 339 -0.41 0.29 15.75
N ARG A 340 -1.18 -0.23 16.70
CA ARG A 340 -2.64 -0.04 16.70
C ARG A 340 -3.08 1.16 17.52
N GLU A 341 -2.23 1.61 18.43
CA GLU A 341 -2.50 2.71 19.34
C GLU A 341 -2.40 4.07 18.62
N GLY A 342 -1.65 4.12 17.52
CA GLY A 342 -1.51 5.31 16.68
C GLY A 342 -2.78 5.82 15.99
N SER A 343 -3.97 5.27 16.24
CA SER A 343 -5.21 5.82 15.66
C SER A 343 -6.39 5.79 16.62
N ASP A 344 -7.40 6.61 16.32
CA ASP A 344 -8.69 6.68 17.03
C ASP A 344 -9.58 5.43 16.86
N VAL A 345 -9.13 4.43 16.09
CA VAL A 345 -9.85 3.16 15.92
C VAL A 345 -8.96 1.98 16.23
N TRP A 346 -9.49 1.03 16.99
CA TRP A 346 -8.74 -0.14 17.44
C TRP A 346 -8.92 -1.34 16.53
N ALA A 347 -10.15 -1.54 16.04
CA ALA A 347 -10.45 -2.53 15.02
C ALA A 347 -11.06 -1.85 13.80
N THR A 348 -10.42 -2.02 12.65
CA THR A 348 -11.02 -1.66 11.35
C THR A 348 -11.08 -2.88 10.46
N ARG A 349 -12.12 -3.01 9.64
CA ARG A 349 -12.27 -3.99 8.56
C ARG A 349 -12.73 -3.24 7.33
N TYR A 350 -12.14 -3.55 6.17
CA TYR A 350 -12.51 -2.83 4.96
C TYR A 350 -12.31 -3.68 3.71
N CYS A 351 -13.02 -3.32 2.65
CA CYS A 351 -12.93 -3.94 1.34
C CYS A 351 -13.10 -2.87 0.26
N TYR A 352 -12.24 -2.90 -0.75
CA TYR A 352 -12.47 -2.19 -2.02
C TYR A 352 -13.07 -3.16 -3.02
N ASP A 353 -13.84 -2.64 -3.98
CA ASP A 353 -14.64 -3.48 -4.88
C ASP A 353 -15.55 -4.44 -4.08
N ALA A 354 -16.14 -3.90 -3.00
CA ALA A 354 -16.91 -4.67 -2.04
C ALA A 354 -18.05 -5.41 -2.74
N PRO A 355 -18.18 -6.76 -2.68
CA PRO A 355 -19.28 -7.50 -3.31
C PRO A 355 -20.68 -7.02 -2.87
N THR A 356 -21.68 -7.16 -3.74
CA THR A 356 -23.07 -6.84 -3.38
C THR A 356 -23.62 -7.95 -2.48
N GLY A 357 -24.51 -7.57 -1.57
CA GLY A 357 -25.27 -8.47 -0.72
C GLY A 357 -25.01 -8.24 0.75
N THR A 358 -25.25 -9.28 1.52
CA THR A 358 -25.34 -9.19 2.97
C THR A 358 -24.01 -9.50 3.65
N TYR A 359 -23.42 -8.49 4.28
CA TYR A 359 -22.29 -8.62 5.19
C TYR A 359 -22.78 -8.93 6.59
N ARG A 360 -22.00 -9.71 7.34
CA ARG A 360 -22.30 -10.04 8.74
C ARG A 360 -21.15 -9.61 9.63
N LEU A 361 -21.50 -8.94 10.71
CA LEU A 361 -20.57 -8.38 11.67
C LEU A 361 -20.85 -9.04 13.03
N ALA A 362 -19.80 -9.41 13.74
CA ALA A 362 -19.86 -9.88 15.11
C ALA A 362 -18.90 -9.06 15.98
N LEU A 363 -19.41 -8.51 17.08
CA LEU A 363 -18.65 -7.75 18.07
C LEU A 363 -18.68 -8.53 19.37
N VAL A 364 -17.52 -8.71 20.01
CA VAL A 364 -17.40 -9.44 21.29
C VAL A 364 -16.71 -8.56 22.33
N GLY A 365 -17.33 -8.40 23.50
CA GLY A 365 -16.79 -7.61 24.59
C GLY A 365 -15.69 -8.37 25.33
N ALA A 366 -14.50 -7.79 25.44
CA ALA A 366 -13.42 -8.32 26.27
C ALA A 366 -13.67 -8.02 27.76
N VAL A 367 -14.26 -6.86 28.02
CA VAL A 367 -14.68 -6.36 29.34
C VAL A 367 -15.99 -5.59 29.17
N ASP A 368 -16.65 -5.26 30.27
CA ASP A 368 -17.81 -4.37 30.25
C ASP A 368 -17.39 -3.00 29.71
N THR A 369 -17.99 -2.58 28.59
CA THR A 369 -17.58 -1.37 27.88
C THR A 369 -18.72 -0.74 27.09
N GLU A 370 -18.54 0.50 26.66
CA GLU A 370 -19.33 1.16 25.64
C GLU A 370 -18.53 1.20 24.34
N TYR A 371 -19.20 1.10 23.20
CA TYR A 371 -18.54 1.15 21.90
C TYR A 371 -19.35 1.94 20.89
N ASP A 372 -18.64 2.57 19.96
CA ASP A 372 -19.17 3.14 18.73
C ASP A 372 -18.77 2.26 17.53
N LEU A 373 -19.77 1.66 16.88
CA LEU A 373 -19.58 0.93 15.63
C LEU A 373 -19.85 1.86 14.44
N SER A 374 -18.77 2.30 13.79
CA SER A 374 -18.85 3.05 12.54
C SER A 374 -18.98 2.10 11.35
N VAL A 375 -20.02 2.24 10.55
CA VAL A 375 -20.25 1.47 9.31
C VAL A 375 -20.42 2.41 8.14
N GLN A 376 -19.61 2.18 7.10
CA GLN A 376 -19.55 3.06 5.94
C GLN A 376 -19.55 2.26 4.63
N VAL A 377 -20.36 2.70 3.69
CA VAL A 377 -20.45 2.17 2.33
C VAL A 377 -20.53 3.35 1.37
N ALA A 378 -19.68 3.39 0.36
CA ALA A 378 -19.74 4.43 -0.66
C ALA A 378 -19.17 3.90 -1.97
N GLY A 379 -19.64 4.42 -3.10
CA GLY A 379 -19.23 3.96 -4.42
C GLY A 379 -19.49 4.98 -5.51
N LEU A 380 -19.01 4.73 -6.72
CA LEU A 380 -19.31 5.57 -7.89
C LEU A 380 -20.77 5.45 -8.34
N GLU A 381 -21.38 4.28 -8.14
CA GLU A 381 -22.74 3.95 -8.59
C GLU A 381 -23.64 3.50 -7.43
N THR A 382 -23.21 3.74 -6.20
CA THR A 382 -23.87 3.23 -4.99
C THR A 382 -24.22 4.37 -4.07
N GLU A 383 -25.45 4.37 -3.57
CA GLU A 383 -25.83 5.27 -2.49
C GLU A 383 -24.98 5.04 -1.25
N THR A 384 -24.91 6.04 -0.40
CA THR A 384 -23.92 6.08 0.67
C THR A 384 -24.54 5.72 2.01
N LEU A 385 -23.84 4.90 2.78
CA LEU A 385 -24.08 4.70 4.20
C LEU A 385 -22.89 5.27 4.96
N ASP A 386 -23.13 6.13 5.95
CA ASP A 386 -22.14 6.57 6.93
C ASP A 386 -22.88 6.72 8.26
N THR A 387 -22.80 5.68 9.10
CA THR A 387 -23.58 5.61 10.34
C THR A 387 -22.72 5.14 11.49
N VAL A 388 -23.06 5.61 12.68
CA VAL A 388 -22.46 5.18 13.95
C VAL A 388 -23.56 4.54 14.79
N VAL A 389 -23.26 3.37 15.35
CA VAL A 389 -24.14 2.67 16.30
C VAL A 389 -23.44 2.61 17.65
N SER A 390 -23.96 3.35 18.62
CA SER A 390 -23.45 3.39 20.00
C SER A 390 -24.24 2.44 20.90
N LYS A 391 -23.56 1.51 21.58
CA LYS A 391 -24.17 0.55 22.53
C LYS A 391 -23.19 0.18 23.64
N SER A 392 -23.71 -0.39 24.72
CA SER A 392 -22.89 -1.05 25.75
C SER A 392 -22.79 -2.55 25.45
N LEU A 393 -21.67 -3.17 25.80
CA LEU A 393 -21.38 -4.59 25.61
C LEU A 393 -20.75 -5.13 26.89
N SER A 394 -21.34 -6.18 27.46
CA SER A 394 -20.78 -6.84 28.64
C SER A 394 -19.61 -7.76 28.25
N SER A 395 -18.77 -8.12 29.21
CA SER A 395 -17.71 -9.11 29.04
C SER A 395 -18.26 -10.44 28.50
N GLY A 396 -17.76 -10.89 27.35
CA GLY A 396 -18.17 -12.10 26.65
C GLY A 396 -19.51 -12.01 25.90
N GLU A 397 -20.20 -10.86 25.99
CA GLU A 397 -21.42 -10.62 25.22
C GLU A 397 -21.08 -10.46 23.73
N VAL A 398 -21.99 -10.92 22.86
CA VAL A 398 -21.85 -10.83 21.41
C VAL A 398 -22.98 -9.99 20.84
N HIS A 399 -22.64 -8.94 20.09
CA HIS A 399 -23.60 -8.21 19.27
C HIS A 399 -23.40 -8.57 17.80
N GLU A 400 -24.49 -8.99 17.14
CA GLU A 400 -24.50 -9.31 15.72
C GLU A 400 -25.22 -8.24 14.90
N TYR A 401 -24.60 -7.82 13.80
CA TYR A 401 -25.17 -6.90 12.84
C TYR A 401 -25.13 -7.48 11.44
N VAL A 402 -26.11 -7.06 10.65
CA VAL A 402 -26.22 -7.33 9.22
C VAL A 402 -26.11 -6.00 8.50
N VAL A 403 -25.19 -5.91 7.53
CA VAL A 403 -25.08 -4.76 6.64
C VAL A 403 -25.44 -5.22 5.24
N ASP A 404 -26.51 -4.67 4.69
CA ASP A 404 -26.91 -4.94 3.32
C ASP A 404 -26.26 -3.91 2.38
N VAL A 405 -25.50 -4.42 1.40
CA VAL A 405 -24.83 -3.62 0.36
C VAL A 405 -25.47 -3.93 -0.98
N PRO A 406 -26.54 -3.23 -1.37
CA PRO A 406 -27.24 -3.48 -2.62
C PRO A 406 -26.41 -3.01 -3.82
N GLU A 407 -26.86 -3.38 -5.02
CA GLU A 407 -26.25 -2.95 -6.27
C GLU A 407 -26.55 -1.47 -6.57
N ASN A 408 -27.83 -1.07 -6.42
CA ASN A 408 -28.34 0.24 -6.84
C ASN A 408 -29.26 0.93 -5.82
N GLU A 409 -29.40 0.38 -4.61
CA GLU A 409 -30.28 0.92 -3.56
C GLU A 409 -29.47 1.51 -2.40
N THR A 410 -30.14 2.07 -1.39
CA THR A 410 -29.49 2.58 -0.18
C THR A 410 -28.94 1.42 0.66
N PRO A 411 -27.63 1.35 0.96
CA PRO A 411 -27.11 0.37 1.90
C PRO A 411 -27.69 0.59 3.30
N SER A 412 -27.84 -0.48 4.06
CA SER A 412 -28.48 -0.43 5.38
C SER A 412 -27.75 -1.29 6.41
N ILE A 413 -27.96 -0.99 7.69
CA ILE A 413 -27.48 -1.81 8.81
C ILE A 413 -28.63 -2.09 9.77
N ALA A 414 -28.67 -3.32 10.29
CA ALA A 414 -29.60 -3.73 11.34
C ALA A 414 -28.93 -4.68 12.33
N ARG A 415 -29.35 -4.62 13.59
CA ARG A 415 -28.99 -5.62 14.60
C ARG A 415 -29.88 -6.86 14.43
N VAL A 416 -29.30 -8.06 14.50
CA VAL A 416 -30.02 -9.32 14.27
C VAL A 416 -31.20 -9.49 15.24
N ASP A 417 -30.99 -9.23 16.52
CA ASP A 417 -32.00 -9.45 17.58
C ASP A 417 -33.07 -8.36 17.70
N GLU A 418 -32.85 -7.17 17.14
CA GLU A 418 -33.82 -6.04 17.21
C GLU A 418 -34.78 -6.04 16.00
N SER A 419 -34.57 -6.91 15.00
CA SER A 419 -35.38 -6.97 13.78
C SER A 419 -36.59 -7.92 13.91
N SER A 420 -37.75 -7.36 14.29
CA SER A 420 -39.03 -8.10 14.34
C SER A 420 -39.83 -8.07 13.01
N SER A 421 -39.20 -7.78 11.87
CA SER A 421 -39.91 -7.63 10.58
C SER A 421 -39.30 -8.41 9.41
N SER A 422 -40.01 -9.46 9.01
CA SER A 422 -40.24 -10.07 7.67
C SER A 422 -39.14 -10.29 6.61
N VAL A 423 -37.93 -9.72 6.69
CA VAL A 423 -36.92 -9.86 5.61
C VAL A 423 -35.90 -10.98 5.88
N VAL A 424 -35.72 -11.40 7.14
CA VAL A 424 -34.65 -12.33 7.57
C VAL A 424 -35.12 -13.79 7.75
N SER A 425 -36.35 -14.13 7.34
CA SER A 425 -37.01 -15.43 7.62
C SER A 425 -36.43 -16.66 6.91
N ARG A 426 -35.24 -16.57 6.28
CA ARG A 426 -34.59 -17.68 5.57
C ARG A 426 -33.21 -18.06 6.10
N LEU A 427 -32.77 -17.53 7.23
CA LEU A 427 -31.45 -17.82 7.76
C LEU A 427 -31.57 -18.67 9.03
N ASP A 428 -30.82 -19.78 9.07
CA ASP A 428 -30.56 -20.57 10.28
C ASP A 428 -29.46 -19.84 11.08
N PRO A 429 -29.79 -19.13 12.18
CA PRO A 429 -28.83 -18.34 12.94
C PRO A 429 -27.79 -19.23 13.67
N THR A 430 -28.13 -20.49 13.91
CA THR A 430 -27.35 -21.40 14.76
C THR A 430 -26.06 -21.91 14.12
N SER A 431 -26.01 -22.04 12.80
CA SER A 431 -24.86 -22.64 12.09
C SER A 431 -23.77 -21.63 11.72
N VAL A 432 -24.08 -20.33 11.69
CA VAL A 432 -23.15 -19.24 11.31
C VAL A 432 -22.64 -18.47 12.52
N ALA A 433 -23.44 -18.29 13.57
CA ALA A 433 -23.03 -17.67 14.83
C ALA A 433 -21.84 -18.40 15.46
N ILE A 434 -21.79 -19.73 15.39
CA ILE A 434 -20.68 -20.53 15.93
C ILE A 434 -19.37 -20.28 15.16
N GLY A 435 -19.42 -20.04 13.84
CA GLY A 435 -18.24 -19.79 13.02
C GLY A 435 -17.70 -18.36 13.13
N LEU A 436 -18.59 -17.36 13.14
CA LEU A 436 -18.23 -15.95 13.25
C LEU A 436 -17.87 -15.53 14.67
N ALA A 437 -18.69 -15.90 15.66
CA ALA A 437 -18.36 -15.69 17.06
C ALA A 437 -17.16 -16.56 17.48
N GLY A 438 -17.02 -17.76 16.89
CA GLY A 438 -15.82 -18.59 17.03
C GLY A 438 -14.57 -17.90 16.48
N GLY A 439 -14.64 -17.26 15.30
CA GLY A 439 -13.55 -16.48 14.74
C GLY A 439 -13.20 -15.23 15.56
N ALA A 440 -14.19 -14.51 16.07
CA ALA A 440 -13.99 -13.37 16.96
C ALA A 440 -13.41 -13.80 18.32
N ALA A 441 -13.90 -14.91 18.90
CA ALA A 441 -13.41 -15.49 20.14
C ALA A 441 -12.01 -16.09 19.99
N LEU A 442 -11.67 -16.68 18.84
CA LEU A 442 -10.31 -17.14 18.53
C LEU A 442 -9.35 -15.96 18.32
N THR A 443 -9.82 -14.88 17.69
CA THR A 443 -9.06 -13.63 17.59
C THR A 443 -8.81 -13.04 18.97
N TYR A 444 -9.81 -13.04 19.85
CA TYR A 444 -9.68 -12.66 21.26
C TYR A 444 -8.65 -13.52 22.01
N LEU A 445 -8.75 -14.85 21.92
CA LEU A 445 -7.80 -15.78 22.56
C LEU A 445 -6.37 -15.66 22.04
N ALA A 446 -6.19 -15.21 20.79
CA ALA A 446 -4.88 -14.94 20.21
C ALA A 446 -4.28 -13.59 20.67
N HIS A 447 -5.09 -12.62 21.11
CA HIS A 447 -4.64 -11.32 21.64
C HIS A 447 -4.54 -11.29 23.17
N SER A 448 -5.21 -12.20 23.88
CA SER A 448 -5.13 -12.33 25.35
C SER A 448 -3.93 -13.16 25.84
N ARG A 449 -2.97 -13.43 24.97
CA ARG A 449 -1.68 -14.09 25.24
C ARG A 449 -0.57 -13.16 24.80
#